data_AF-A0A0N1C444-F1
#
_entry.id   AF-A0A0N1C444-F1
#
_cell.length_a   1.000
_cell.length_b   1.000
_cell.length_c   1.000
_cell.angle_alpha   90.00
_cell.angle_beta   90.00
_cell.angle_gamma   90.00
#
_symmetry.space_group_name_H-M   'P 1'
#
loop_
_entity.id
_entity.type
_entity.pdbx_description
1 polymer ?
#
loop_
_entity_poly.entity_id
_entity_poly.type
_entity_poly.pdbx_seq_one_letter_code
_entity_poly.pdbx_strand_id
1 'polypeptide(L)' 'MIKSLYSFDGKRRADVCKFAWDKTYLLESDWDEQSTWVPRHDGKMVGPFDNPSAAEQFIVATDWFNGLD' A
#
# COMPACT_ATOMS: atom_id res chain seq x y z
N MET A 1 -12.68 2.24 7.32
CA MET A 1 -11.52 3.01 7.80
C MET A 1 -10.38 2.71 6.84
N ILE A 2 -9.69 3.73 6.34
CA ILE A 2 -8.50 3.58 5.50
C ILE A 2 -7.30 3.95 6.36
N LYS A 3 -6.28 3.10 6.41
CA LYS A 3 -5.00 3.39 7.09
C LYS A 3 -3.92 3.48 6.03
N SER A 4 -3.17 4.57 6.03
CA SER A 4 -2.03 4.75 5.12
C SER A 4 -0.73 4.43 5.84
N LEU A 5 0.10 3.59 5.24
CA LEU A 5 1.49 3.37 5.62
C LEU A 5 2.39 4.13 4.66
N TYR A 6 3.48 4.71 5.17
CA TYR A 6 4.46 5.43 4.38
C TYR A 6 5.83 4.77 4.53
N SER A 7 6.58 4.72 3.43
CA SER A 7 7.98 4.28 3.48
C SER A 7 8.82 5.27 4.30
N PHE A 8 9.97 4.80 4.78
CA PHE A 8 10.87 5.63 5.58
C PHE A 8 11.35 6.89 4.83
N ASP A 9 11.57 6.78 3.52
CA ASP A 9 11.95 7.91 2.65
C ASP A 9 10.77 8.81 2.24
N GLY A 10 9.55 8.46 2.64
CA GLY A 10 8.32 9.19 2.32
C GLY A 10 7.93 9.15 0.84
N LYS A 11 8.59 8.35 0.00
CA LYS A 11 8.33 8.28 -1.44
C LYS A 11 7.27 7.26 -1.83
N ARG A 12 6.84 6.41 -0.91
CA ARG A 12 5.89 5.33 -1.16
C ARG A 12 4.79 5.35 -0.11
N ARG A 13 3.59 5.04 -0.56
CA ARG A 13 2.40 4.94 0.29
C ARG A 13 1.66 3.65 -0.02
N ALA A 14 1.14 3.01 1.01
CA ALA A 14 0.20 1.90 0.87
C ALA A 14 -1.05 2.16 1.69
N ASP A 15 -2.20 2.25 1.02
CA ASP A 15 -3.50 2.44 1.68
C ASP A 15 -4.16 1.08 1.94
N VAL A 16 -4.32 0.74 3.22
CA VAL A 16 -4.99 -0.47 3.69
C VAL A 16 -6.51 -0.26 3.61
N CYS A 17 -7.13 -0.89 2.61
CA CYS A 17 -8.54 -0.78 2.28
C CYS A 17 -9.31 -2.03 2.75
N LYS A 18 -10.10 -1.90 3.81
CA LYS A 18 -10.99 -2.97 4.29
C LYS A 18 -12.38 -2.84 3.63
N PHE A 19 -12.83 -3.89 2.97
CA PHE A 19 -14.14 -3.99 2.31
C PHE A 19 -15.10 -4.89 3.09
N ALA A 20 -16.34 -5.03 2.60
CA ALA A 20 -17.34 -5.94 3.17
C ALA A 20 -16.82 -7.40 3.16
N TRP A 21 -17.21 -8.18 4.17
CA TRP A 21 -16.72 -9.55 4.44
C TRP A 21 -15.25 -9.66 4.84
N ASP A 22 -14.73 -8.65 5.55
CA ASP A 22 -13.38 -8.61 6.14
C ASP A 22 -12.21 -8.73 5.14
N LYS A 23 -12.49 -8.68 3.84
CA LYS A 23 -11.44 -8.68 2.81
C LYS A 23 -10.69 -7.35 2.84
N THR A 24 -9.37 -7.44 2.91
CA THR A 24 -8.48 -6.29 2.92
C THR A 24 -7.64 -6.25 1.66
N TYR A 25 -7.39 -5.07 1.12
CA TYR A 25 -6.52 -4.87 -0.03
C TYR A 25 -5.58 -3.68 0.22
N LEU A 26 -4.53 -3.58 -0.58
CA LEU A 26 -3.59 -2.47 -0.56
C LEU A 26 -3.69 -1.69 -1.87
N LEU A 27 -3.80 -0.37 -1.78
CA LEU A 27 -3.50 0.52 -2.90
C LEU A 27 -2.09 1.06 -2.71
N GLU A 28 -1.15 0.59 -3.52
CA GLU A 28 0.25 1.02 -3.52
C GLU A 28 0.40 2.24 -4.42
N SER A 29 1.11 3.27 -3.96
CA SER A 29 1.34 4.51 -4.71
C SER A 29 2.76 5.02 -4.52
N ASP A 30 3.35 5.58 -5.57
CA ASP A 30 4.62 6.31 -5.54
C ASP A 30 4.37 7.83 -5.52
N TRP A 31 5.28 8.56 -4.88
CA TRP A 31 5.32 10.02 -4.92
C TRP A 31 6.11 10.48 -6.14
N ASP A 32 5.47 11.23 -7.03
CA ASP A 32 6.11 11.71 -8.25
C ASP A 32 6.78 13.08 -8.10
N GLU A 33 7.49 13.49 -9.15
CA GLU A 33 8.17 14.80 -9.21
C GLU A 33 7.20 15.99 -9.23
N GLN A 34 5.92 15.74 -9.54
CA GLN A 34 4.85 16.74 -9.57
C GLN A 34 4.15 16.87 -8.21
N SER A 35 4.68 16.22 -7.17
CA SER A 35 4.10 16.21 -5.82
C SER A 35 2.70 15.59 -5.78
N THR A 36 2.51 14.51 -6.53
CA THR A 36 1.27 13.72 -6.54
C THR A 36 1.52 12.25 -6.20
N TRP A 37 0.50 11.62 -5.62
CA TRP A 37 0.50 10.17 -5.38
C TRP A 37 -0.04 9.46 -6.61
N VAL A 38 0.81 8.69 -7.28
CA VAL A 38 0.44 7.92 -8.48
C VAL A 38 0.28 6.45 -8.09
N PRO A 39 -0.92 5.86 -8.28
CA PRO A 39 -1.13 4.44 -8.01
C PRO A 39 -0.25 3.56 -8.87
N ARG A 40 0.35 2.55 -8.23
CA ARG A 40 0.99 1.41 -8.91
C ARG A 40 -0.06 0.48 -9.51
N HIS A 41 0.42 -0.46 -10.32
CA HIS A 41 -0.37 -1.55 -10.89
C HIS A 41 -1.58 -1.06 -11.71
N ASP A 42 -1.45 0.10 -12.36
CA ASP A 42 -2.54 0.77 -13.08
C ASP A 42 -3.79 0.99 -12.21
N GLY A 43 -3.59 1.26 -10.91
CA GLY A 43 -4.65 1.46 -9.93
C GLY A 43 -5.31 0.18 -9.42
N LYS A 44 -4.79 -1.00 -9.80
CA LYS A 44 -5.26 -2.27 -9.24
C LYS A 44 -4.76 -2.42 -7.81
N MET A 45 -5.64 -2.90 -6.93
CA MET A 45 -5.29 -3.17 -5.55
C MET A 45 -4.65 -4.55 -5.40
N VAL A 46 -3.69 -4.66 -4.50
CA VAL A 46 -3.01 -5.91 -4.14
C VAL A 46 -3.80 -6.63 -3.04
N GLY A 47 -4.02 -7.93 -3.18
CA GLY A 47 -4.80 -8.76 -2.23
C GLY A 47 -5.67 -9.79 -2.94
N PRO A 48 -6.71 -10.34 -2.26
CA PRO A 48 -7.14 -10.00 -0.90
C PRO A 48 -6.23 -10.55 0.19
N PHE A 49 -6.21 -9.86 1.33
CA PHE A 49 -5.66 -10.30 2.61
C PHE A 49 -6.79 -10.60 3.60
N ASP A 50 -6.51 -11.49 4.55
CA ASP A 50 -7.49 -11.95 5.54
C ASP A 50 -7.90 -10.87 6.55
N ASN A 51 -7.01 -9.92 6.85
CA ASN A 51 -7.28 -8.82 7.77
C ASN A 51 -6.28 -7.66 7.54
N PRO A 52 -6.52 -6.47 8.12
CA PRO A 52 -5.61 -5.34 8.04
C PRO A 52 -4.19 -5.63 8.50
N SER A 53 -3.99 -6.33 9.61
CA SER A 53 -2.66 -6.64 10.12
C SER A 53 -1.83 -7.50 9.16
N ALA A 54 -2.47 -8.46 8.46
CA ALA A 54 -1.80 -9.27 7.44
C ALA A 54 -1.36 -8.42 6.24
N ALA A 55 -2.22 -7.49 5.78
CA ALA A 55 -1.87 -6.56 4.70
C ALA A 55 -0.72 -5.62 5.10
N GLU A 56 -0.73 -5.11 6.34
CA GLU A 56 0.34 -4.27 6.87
C GLU A 56 1.67 -5.02 6.97
N GLN A 57 1.66 -6.25 7.50
CA GLN A 57 2.87 -7.08 7.60
C GLN A 57 3.44 -7.44 6.24
N PHE A 58 2.57 -7.73 5.26
CA PHE A 58 2.99 -7.97 3.89
C PHE A 58 3.74 -6.76 3.34
N ILE A 59 3.13 -5.56 3.39
CA ILE A 59 3.69 -4.42 2.67
C ILE A 59 4.99 -3.91 3.27
N VAL A 60 5.11 -3.86 4.60
CA VAL A 60 6.36 -3.43 5.27
C VAL A 60 7.51 -4.40 5.06
N ALA A 61 7.24 -5.62 4.61
CA ALA A 61 8.25 -6.61 4.28
C ALA A 61 8.67 -6.60 2.80
N THR A 62 8.03 -5.80 1.94
CA THR A 62 8.37 -5.75 0.51
C THR A 62 9.62 -4.92 0.25
N ASP A 63 10.46 -5.37 -0.67
CA ASP A 63 11.67 -4.63 -1.07
C ASP A 63 11.31 -3.27 -1.67
N TRP A 64 10.27 -3.19 -2.52
CA TRP A 64 9.74 -1.91 -3.00
C TRP A 64 9.46 -0.94 -1.85
N PHE A 65 8.62 -1.30 -0.88
CA PHE A 65 8.21 -0.36 0.16
C PHE A 65 9.39 0.11 1.02
N ASN A 66 10.43 -0.72 1.13
CA ASN A 66 11.68 -0.40 1.81
C ASN A 66 12.71 0.33 0.93
N GLY A 67 12.43 0.55 -0.35
CA GLY A 67 13.35 1.20 -1.29
C GLY A 67 14.57 0.35 -1.63
N LEU A 68 14.42 -0.97 -1.61
CA LEU A 68 15.45 -1.95 -1.95
C LEU A 68 15.29 -2.50 -3.37
N ASP A 69 14.16 -2.22 -4.03
CA ASP A 69 13.91 -2.44 -5.47
C ASP A 69 14.61 -1.41 -6.36
#